data_AF-A0A652NHZ7-F1
#
_entry.id   AF-A0A652NHZ7-F1
#
_cell.length_a   1.000
_cell.length_b   1.000
_cell.length_c   1.000
_cell.angle_alpha   90.00
_cell.angle_beta   90.00
_cell.angle_gamma   90.00
#
_symmetry.space_group_name_H-M   'P 1'
#
loop_
_entity.id
_entity.type
_entity.pdbx_description
1 polymer ?
#
loop_
_entity_poly.entity_id
_entity_poly.type
_entity_poly.pdbx_seq_one_letter_code
_entity_poly.pdbx_strand_id
1 'polypeptide(L)'
;MPGLHTTVLPGPQPPEKFDLSLTLRETFDDAARPHGVRGQLGYATDLFEHGTVEAIAERFVRVLEAVTARPADPVDRVQVLSTGERERVLVEWNDTAR
;
A
#
# COMPACT_ATOMS: atom_id res chain seq x y z
N MET A 1 6.15 -16.32 1.37
CA MET A 1 5.14 -16.33 0.30
C MET A 1 5.64 -15.42 -0.81
N PRO A 2 6.02 -15.93 -2.00
CA PRO A 2 6.23 -15.08 -3.18
C PRO A 2 4.89 -14.88 -3.90
N GLY A 3 4.67 -13.71 -4.51
CA GLY A 3 3.54 -13.51 -5.44
C GLY A 3 2.81 -12.17 -5.37
N LEU A 4 3.28 -11.18 -4.62
CA LEU A 4 2.67 -9.84 -4.63
C LEU A 4 3.57 -8.86 -5.39
N HIS A 5 3.00 -8.25 -6.42
CA HIS A 5 3.67 -7.26 -7.25
C HIS A 5 2.75 -6.04 -7.39
N THR A 6 3.25 -4.87 -7.01
CA THR A 6 2.61 -3.58 -7.27
C THR A 6 2.94 -3.14 -8.70
N THR A 7 1.93 -2.71 -9.44
CA THR A 7 2.09 -2.12 -10.77
C THR A 7 1.04 -1.05 -10.98
N VAL A 8 1.44 0.08 -11.55
CA VAL A 8 0.54 1.20 -11.84
C VAL A 8 -0.32 0.84 -13.05
N LEU A 9 -1.65 0.89 -12.88
CA LEU A 9 -2.61 0.65 -13.96
C LEU A 9 -3.15 1.99 -14.47
N PRO A 10 -2.93 2.37 -15.75
CA PRO A 10 -3.55 3.56 -16.32
C PRO A 10 -5.05 3.33 -16.61
N GLY A 11 -5.90 4.28 -16.21
CA GLY A 11 -7.33 4.27 -16.50
C GLY A 11 -7.99 5.61 -16.16
N PRO A 12 -9.14 5.95 -16.74
CA PRO A 12 -9.86 7.18 -16.39
C PRO A 12 -10.30 7.12 -14.94
N GLN A 13 -9.68 7.93 -14.07
CA GLN A 13 -10.17 8.17 -12.73
C GLN A 13 -11.39 9.09 -12.82
N PRO A 14 -12.57 8.68 -12.31
CA PRO A 14 -13.63 9.66 -12.05
C PRO A 14 -13.09 10.73 -11.09
N PRO A 15 -13.57 11.98 -11.15
CA PRO A 15 -13.14 13.03 -10.21
C PRO A 15 -13.33 12.53 -8.79
N GLU A 16 -12.24 12.42 -8.03
CA GLU A 16 -12.29 11.75 -6.75
C GLU A 16 -13.11 12.57 -5.76
N LYS A 17 -14.11 11.94 -5.14
CA LYS A 17 -14.87 12.51 -4.03
C LYS A 17 -14.08 12.50 -2.72
N PHE A 18 -12.92 11.84 -2.70
CA PHE A 18 -12.07 11.59 -1.54
C PHE A 18 -10.62 11.88 -1.92
N ASP A 19 -9.79 12.29 -0.97
CA ASP A 19 -8.40 12.66 -1.25
C ASP A 19 -7.51 11.44 -1.61
N LEU A 20 -7.86 10.27 -1.08
CA LEU A 20 -7.24 8.97 -1.35
C LEU A 20 -8.30 7.87 -1.23
N SER A 21 -8.33 6.92 -2.16
CA SER A 21 -9.31 5.83 -2.18
C SER A 21 -8.69 4.49 -2.60
N LEU A 22 -8.90 3.43 -1.82
CA LEU A 22 -8.47 2.07 -2.15
C LEU A 22 -9.69 1.19 -2.47
N THR A 23 -9.66 0.55 -3.63
CA THR A 23 -10.66 -0.46 -4.02
C THR A 23 -9.97 -1.82 -4.19
N LEU A 24 -10.54 -2.86 -3.58
CA LEU A 24 -10.07 -4.25 -3.71
C LEU A 24 -11.13 -5.11 -4.39
N ARG A 25 -10.71 -5.99 -5.28
CA ARG A 25 -11.58 -6.98 -5.95
C ARG A 25 -10.89 -8.33 -5.99
N GLU A 26 -11.61 -9.38 -5.63
CA GLU A 26 -11.14 -10.74 -5.83
C GLU A 26 -11.06 -11.05 -7.33
N THR A 27 -10.00 -11.75 -7.71
CA THR A 27 -9.83 -12.29 -9.05
C THR A 27 -10.14 -13.78 -9.02
N PHE A 28 -10.74 -14.30 -10.09
CA PHE A 28 -11.10 -15.71 -10.22
C PHE A 28 -10.45 -16.27 -11.48
N ASP A 29 -10.06 -17.55 -11.44
CA ASP A 29 -9.60 -18.28 -12.61
C ASP A 29 -10.77 -18.76 -13.50
N ASP A 30 -10.47 -19.41 -14.62
CA ASP A 30 -11.48 -19.94 -15.56
C ASP A 30 -12.43 -20.97 -14.91
N ALA A 31 -12.03 -21.57 -13.79
CA ALA A 31 -12.83 -22.52 -13.02
C ALA A 31 -13.61 -21.85 -11.87
N ALA A 32 -13.69 -20.52 -11.86
CA ALA A 32 -14.33 -19.71 -10.82
C ALA A 32 -13.74 -19.92 -9.40
N ARG A 33 -12.46 -20.30 -9.30
CA ARG A 33 -11.75 -20.40 -8.02
C ARG A 33 -11.04 -19.10 -7.69
N PRO A 34 -10.93 -18.71 -6.41
CA PRO A 34 -10.16 -17.54 -6.01
C PRO A 34 -8.72 -17.62 -6.53
N HIS A 35 -8.29 -16.57 -7.22
CA HIS A 35 -6.98 -16.44 -7.86
C HIS A 35 -6.28 -15.14 -7.44
N GLY A 36 -6.52 -14.70 -6.20
CA GLY A 36 -5.91 -13.51 -5.62
C GLY A 36 -6.85 -12.32 -5.54
N VAL A 37 -6.26 -11.15 -5.30
CA VAL A 37 -6.96 -9.88 -5.11
C VAL A 37 -6.24 -8.82 -5.93
N ARG A 38 -6.99 -8.03 -6.69
CA ARG A 38 -6.52 -6.83 -7.40
C ARG A 38 -6.91 -5.58 -6.62
N GLY A 39 -5.93 -4.73 -6.37
CA GLY A 39 -6.14 -3.41 -5.77
C GLY A 39 -6.01 -2.27 -6.79
N GLN A 40 -6.77 -1.20 -6.57
CA GLN A 40 -6.61 0.08 -7.26
C GLN A 40 -6.61 1.19 -6.21
N LEU A 41 -5.56 2.01 -6.23
CA LEU A 41 -5.43 3.19 -5.38
C LEU A 41 -5.64 4.43 -6.25
N GLY A 42 -6.65 5.20 -5.91
CA GLY A 42 -6.94 6.49 -6.50
C GLY A 42 -6.58 7.61 -5.54
N TYR A 43 -6.15 8.76 -6.06
CA TYR A 43 -5.76 9.92 -5.28
C TYR A 43 -6.02 11.24 -6.01
N ALA A 44 -6.17 12.31 -5.22
CA ALA A 44 -6.22 13.69 -5.70
C ALA A 44 -4.79 14.21 -6.01
N THR A 45 -4.51 14.54 -7.27
CA THR A 45 -3.15 14.90 -7.73
C THR A 45 -2.67 16.27 -7.29
N ASP A 46 -3.58 17.12 -6.80
CA ASP A 46 -3.28 18.40 -6.15
C ASP A 46 -2.80 18.22 -4.71
N LEU A 47 -3.07 17.08 -4.07
CA LEU A 47 -2.66 16.75 -2.71
C LEU A 47 -1.51 15.74 -2.63
N PHE A 48 -1.42 14.83 -3.61
CA PHE A 48 -0.43 13.76 -3.59
C PHE A 48 0.39 13.65 -4.88
N GLU A 49 1.69 13.52 -4.69
CA GLU A 49 2.61 13.10 -5.74
C GLU A 49 2.53 11.59 -5.96
N HIS A 50 2.75 11.16 -7.20
CA HIS A 50 2.67 9.75 -7.59
C HIS A 50 3.55 8.83 -6.72
N GLY A 51 4.81 9.20 -6.48
CA GLY A 51 5.74 8.42 -5.66
C GLY A 51 5.31 8.29 -4.20
N THR A 52 4.57 9.28 -3.67
CA THR A 52 4.00 9.19 -2.32
C THR A 52 2.94 8.10 -2.25
N VAL A 53 2.05 8.05 -3.25
CA VAL A 53 0.97 7.08 -3.32
C VAL A 53 1.50 5.67 -3.59
N GLU A 54 2.54 5.55 -4.41
CA GLU A 54 3.26 4.28 -4.61
C GLU A 54 3.85 3.75 -3.29
N ALA A 55 4.53 4.60 -2.52
CA ALA A 55 5.03 4.23 -1.19
C ALA A 55 3.90 3.83 -0.22
N ILE A 56 2.73 4.50 -0.28
CA ILE A 56 1.55 4.09 0.50
C ILE A 56 1.09 2.68 0.09
N ALA A 57 1.04 2.38 -1.21
CA ALA A 57 0.65 1.07 -1.70
C ALA A 57 1.63 -0.03 -1.24
N GLU A 58 2.93 0.22 -1.31
CA GLU A 58 3.96 -0.71 -0.83
C GLU A 58 3.88 -0.97 0.68
N ARG A 59 3.60 0.08 1.47
CA ARG A 59 3.38 -0.07 2.92
C ARG A 59 2.13 -0.88 3.22
N PHE A 60 1.04 -0.65 2.46
CA PHE A 60 -0.19 -1.42 2.62
C PHE A 60 0.03 -2.91 2.35
N VAL A 61 0.77 -3.24 1.29
CA VAL A 61 1.23 -4.60 1.01
C VAL A 61 1.97 -5.22 2.20
N ARG A 62 2.95 -4.51 2.75
CA ARG A 62 3.76 -4.99 3.89
C ARG A 62 2.89 -5.26 5.12
N VAL A 63 1.92 -4.40 5.37
CA VAL A 63 0.94 -4.59 6.46
C VAL A 63 0.16 -5.87 6.23
N LEU A 64 -0.37 -6.11 5.03
CA LEU A 64 -1.11 -7.33 4.69
C LEU A 64 -0.25 -8.59 4.87
N GLU A 65 1.00 -8.56 4.43
CA GLU A 65 1.94 -9.66 4.62
C GLU A 65 2.20 -9.95 6.11
N ALA A 66 2.41 -8.90 6.91
CA ALA A 66 2.66 -9.05 8.34
C ALA A 66 1.47 -9.63 9.09
N VAL A 67 0.25 -9.10 8.87
CA VAL A 67 -0.95 -9.56 9.56
C VAL A 67 -1.38 -10.96 9.13
N THR A 68 -1.16 -11.33 7.87
CA THR A 68 -1.48 -12.69 7.39
C THR A 68 -0.46 -13.72 7.86
N ALA A 69 0.81 -13.34 8.03
CA ALA A 69 1.84 -14.23 8.58
C ALA A 69 1.66 -14.49 10.08
N ARG A 70 1.16 -13.50 10.84
CA ARG A 70 0.98 -13.59 12.30
C ARG A 70 -0.40 -13.02 12.72
N PRO A 71 -1.50 -13.73 12.42
CA PRO A 71 -2.85 -13.19 12.59
C PRO A 71 -3.28 -13.00 14.06
N ALA A 72 -2.58 -13.63 15.00
CA ALA A 72 -2.84 -13.48 16.43
C ALA A 72 -2.04 -12.34 17.07
N ASP A 73 -1.10 -11.72 16.34
CA ASP A 73 -0.30 -10.63 16.88
C ASP A 73 -1.14 -9.34 16.98
N PRO A 74 -0.98 -8.57 18.05
CA PRO A 74 -1.55 -7.23 18.15
C PRO A 74 -1.14 -6.33 16.98
N VAL A 75 -2.09 -5.53 16.48
CA VAL A 75 -1.90 -4.67 15.30
C VAL A 75 -0.81 -3.60 15.50
N ASP A 76 -0.58 -3.15 16.75
CA ASP A 76 0.46 -2.18 17.09
C ASP A 76 1.90 -2.70 16.83
N ARG A 77 2.07 -4.01 16.66
CA ARG A 77 3.36 -4.64 16.32
C ARG A 77 3.63 -4.74 14.82
N VAL A 78 2.68 -4.33 13.98
CA VAL A 78 2.85 -4.34 12.53
C VAL A 78 3.77 -3.19 12.11
N GLN A 79 4.91 -3.53 11.53
CA GLN A 79 5.82 -2.53 10.96
C GLN A 79 5.29 -2.07 9.60
N VAL A 80 4.76 -0.86 9.56
CA VAL A 80 4.21 -0.24 8.35
C VAL A 80 5.34 0.20 7.40
N LEU A 81 6.38 0.83 7.94
CA LEU A 81 7.54 1.29 7.18
C LEU A 81 8.52 0.13 6.90
N SER A 82 9.20 0.19 5.76
CA SER A 82 10.39 -0.64 5.53
C SER A 82 11.51 -0.21 6.45
N THR A 83 12.54 -1.05 6.59
CA THR A 83 13.76 -0.69 7.31
C THR A 83 14.38 0.60 6.75
N GLY A 84 14.46 0.75 5.41
CA GLY A 84 15.03 1.95 4.78
C GLY A 84 14.17 3.21 4.94
N GLU A 85 12.84 3.08 4.92
CA GLU A 85 11.94 4.21 5.22
C GLU A 85 11.99 4.61 6.70
N ARG A 86 12.12 3.61 7.59
CA ARG A 86 12.26 3.85 9.03
C ARG A 86 13.57 4.58 9.32
N GLU A 87 14.67 4.21 8.67
CA GLU A 87 15.95 4.92 8.75
C GLU A 87 15.82 6.36 8.23
N ARG A 88 15.16 6.57 7.09
CA ARG A 88 14.90 7.91 6.54
C ARG A 88 14.09 8.80 7.51
N VAL A 89 13.04 8.26 8.14
CA VAL A 89 12.24 9.02 9.13
C VAL A 89 13.04 9.31 10.40
N LEU A 90 13.85 8.36 10.88
CA LEU A 90 14.61 8.49 12.11
C LEU A 90 15.89 9.32 11.96
N VAL A 91 16.43 9.45 10.75
CA VAL A 91 17.73 10.10 10.50
C VAL A 91 17.58 11.40 9.69
N GLU A 92 16.85 11.40 8.57
CA GLU A 92 16.72 12.61 7.72
C GLU A 92 15.65 13.58 8.23
N TRP A 93 14.53 13.09 8.77
CA TRP A 93 13.44 13.95 9.26
C TRP A 93 13.51 14.25 10.76
N ASN A 94 14.35 13.55 11.50
CA ASN A 94 14.62 13.83 12.92
C ASN A 94 15.83 14.76 13.12
N ASP A 95 16.49 15.19 12.04
CA ASP A 95 17.54 16.20 12.08
C ASP A 95 16.94 17.59 12.35
N THR A 96 16.53 17.78 13.60
CA THR A 96 15.99 19.03 14.16
C THR A 96 17.11 19.99 14.57
N ALA A 97 18.37 19.71 14.21
CA ALA A 97 19.49 20.58 14.45
C ALA A 97 19.54 21.70 13.40
N ARG A 98 18.74 22.74 13.62
CA ARG A 98 19.10 24.11 13.24
C ARG A 98 18.88 25.07 14.39
#